data_AF-A0A812TGM3-F1
#
_entry.id   AF-A0A812TGM3-F1
#
_cell.length_a   1.000
_cell.length_b   1.000
_cell.length_c   1.000
_cell.angle_alpha   90.00
_cell.angle_beta   90.00
_cell.angle_gamma   90.00
#
_symmetry.space_group_name_H-M   'P 1'
#
loop_
_entity.id
_entity.type
_entity.pdbx_description
1 polymer ?
#
loop_
_entity_poly.entity_id
_entity_poly.type
_entity_poly.pdbx_seq_one_letter_code
_entity_poly.pdbx_strand_id
1 'polypeptide(L)'
;MALLPSGPGVRPPQVPQVPVPRLARAPSRLREGLCAVSVMGAGVWTSARRGSKRPGSAKTAKRAKGGWPGSFVVSGDASELLQKVQWPAEWPYSEADFARQDESSDNGFYSQPRICTHTDDNFIATLTKHYADVFPLYPNARILDICSSWISHYPTEKTWSHVSITGMNEYELAQNKQADDYSVRDLNENPSLAYDDSSFDIVTCTVSFDYLNKPLEVMKEVGRVLKPGGMVILSTSNRCFPTKAVNIWLQTGDLEHVLIYGSYMHYAGAFEPPEALDLSGPLCRLGFQDPVFVIRAKKKA
;
A
#
# COMPACT_ATOMS: atom_id res chain seq x y z
N MET A 1 -34.00 54.09 39.07
CA MET A 1 -34.44 53.61 37.75
C MET A 1 -33.79 52.25 37.54
N ALA A 2 -34.61 51.23 37.28
CA ALA A 2 -34.34 49.82 37.56
C ALA A 2 -33.22 49.17 36.72
N LEU A 3 -32.43 48.32 37.38
CA LEU A 3 -31.51 47.36 36.76
C LEU A 3 -32.32 46.18 36.19
N LEU A 4 -32.13 45.89 34.89
CA LEU A 4 -32.71 44.73 34.21
C LEU A 4 -31.96 43.45 34.61
N PRO A 5 -32.64 42.30 34.79
CA PRO A 5 -31.96 41.04 35.09
C PRO A 5 -31.40 40.39 33.82
N SER A 6 -30.14 40.01 33.89
CA SER A 6 -29.44 39.14 32.94
C SER A 6 -30.11 37.75 32.88
N GLY A 7 -30.53 37.34 31.68
CA GLY A 7 -31.10 36.03 31.41
C GLY A 7 -30.09 34.88 31.56
N PRO A 8 -30.57 33.63 31.73
CA PRO A 8 -29.69 32.49 31.96
C PRO A 8 -28.96 32.09 30.67
N GLY A 9 -27.63 31.96 30.77
CA GLY A 9 -26.78 31.50 29.67
C GLY A 9 -27.10 30.05 29.28
N VAL A 10 -27.32 29.84 27.98
CA VAL A 10 -27.48 28.52 27.38
C VAL A 10 -26.11 27.83 27.37
N ARG A 11 -25.96 26.69 28.06
CA ARG A 11 -24.78 25.83 27.93
C ARG A 11 -24.87 25.04 26.62
N PRO A 12 -23.76 24.88 25.87
CA PRO A 12 -23.73 23.97 24.73
C PRO A 12 -23.91 22.51 25.20
N PRO A 13 -24.50 21.63 24.36
CA PRO A 13 -24.78 20.25 24.73
C PRO A 13 -23.47 19.47 24.93
N GLN A 14 -23.40 18.71 26.03
CA GLN A 14 -22.31 17.77 26.29
C GLN A 14 -22.44 16.56 25.35
N VAL A 15 -21.39 16.31 24.58
CA VAL A 15 -21.25 15.06 23.80
C VAL A 15 -20.99 13.91 24.78
N PRO A 16 -21.76 12.81 24.75
CA PRO A 16 -21.50 11.67 25.62
C PRO A 16 -20.14 11.05 25.29
N GLN A 17 -19.24 10.99 26.27
CA GLN A 17 -18.02 10.20 26.13
C GLN A 17 -18.36 8.71 26.23
N VAL A 18 -18.12 7.98 25.14
CA VAL A 18 -18.20 6.52 25.12
C VAL A 18 -17.02 5.97 25.94
N PRO A 19 -17.22 5.06 26.91
CA PRO A 19 -16.11 4.50 27.69
C PRO A 19 -15.21 3.65 26.80
N VAL A 20 -13.91 3.98 26.75
CA VAL A 20 -12.89 3.11 26.15
C VAL A 20 -12.72 1.88 27.05
N PRO A 21 -12.92 0.65 26.55
CA PRO A 21 -12.68 -0.54 27.35
C PRO A 21 -11.19 -0.65 27.69
N ARG A 22 -10.85 -0.82 28.98
CA ARG A 22 -9.50 -1.23 29.38
C ARG A 22 -9.28 -2.68 28.95
N LEU A 23 -8.66 -2.89 27.79
CA LEU A 23 -8.18 -4.20 27.38
C LEU A 23 -7.01 -4.63 28.27
N ALA A 24 -7.11 -5.85 28.81
CA ALA A 24 -6.07 -6.47 29.61
C ALA A 24 -4.75 -6.57 28.80
N ARG A 25 -3.62 -6.31 29.47
CA ARG A 25 -2.28 -6.44 28.88
C ARG A 25 -2.09 -7.86 28.35
N ALA A 26 -1.91 -7.98 27.03
CA ALA A 26 -1.49 -9.24 26.40
C ALA A 26 -0.06 -9.61 26.86
N PRO A 27 0.25 -10.92 27.00
CA PRO A 27 1.55 -11.37 27.47
C PRO A 27 2.66 -11.00 26.49
N SER A 28 3.74 -10.45 27.02
CA SER A 28 4.96 -10.07 26.30
C SER A 28 5.68 -11.32 25.80
N ARG A 29 5.45 -11.71 24.54
CA ARG A 29 6.35 -12.44 23.62
C ARG A 29 5.52 -12.97 22.43
N LEU A 30 5.08 -12.08 21.56
CA LEU A 30 4.74 -12.47 20.18
C LEU A 30 6.06 -12.75 19.47
N ARG A 31 6.27 -13.98 19.01
CA ARG A 31 7.42 -14.32 18.15
C ARG A 31 7.15 -13.72 16.78
N GLU A 32 7.89 -12.68 16.43
CA GLU A 32 7.96 -12.14 15.08
C GLU A 32 8.51 -13.24 14.17
N GLY A 33 7.70 -13.70 13.22
CA GLY A 33 8.07 -14.71 12.26
C GLY A 33 7.40 -14.40 10.93
N LEU A 34 8.10 -14.72 9.84
CA LEU A 34 7.51 -14.74 8.51
C LEU A 34 6.27 -15.62 8.55
N CYS A 35 5.17 -15.17 7.94
CA CYS A 35 3.96 -15.97 7.86
C CYS A 35 4.24 -17.28 7.09
N ALA A 36 4.61 -18.34 7.81
CA ALA A 36 4.79 -19.68 7.27
C ALA A 36 3.45 -20.40 7.30
N VAL A 37 3.03 -20.86 6.12
CA VAL A 37 1.77 -21.57 5.85
C VAL A 37 1.52 -22.64 6.91
N SER A 38 0.58 -22.37 7.82
CA SER A 38 -0.03 -23.42 8.64
C SER A 38 -1.32 -23.85 7.97
N VAL A 39 -1.33 -25.10 7.51
CA VAL A 39 -2.51 -25.77 6.93
C VAL A 39 -3.56 -25.89 8.02
N MET A 40 -4.46 -24.91 8.09
CA MET A 40 -5.89 -25.07 8.39
C MET A 40 -6.59 -23.71 8.24
N GLY A 41 -7.28 -23.52 7.11
CA GLY A 41 -8.41 -22.59 7.03
C GLY A 41 -8.11 -21.08 6.89
N ALA A 42 -7.15 -20.65 6.08
CA ALA A 42 -7.13 -19.34 5.42
C ALA A 42 -6.05 -19.39 4.32
N GLY A 43 -6.25 -18.70 3.19
CA GLY A 43 -5.49 -18.87 1.94
C GLY A 43 -3.96 -19.04 2.09
N VAL A 44 -3.39 -19.93 1.28
CA VAL A 44 -1.94 -20.19 1.26
C VAL A 44 -1.21 -18.98 0.67
N TRP A 45 -0.27 -18.43 1.43
CA TRP A 45 0.63 -17.40 0.96
C TRP A 45 1.77 -18.04 0.16
N THR A 46 1.85 -17.74 -1.14
CA THR A 46 2.80 -18.40 -2.05
C THR A 46 3.64 -17.37 -2.80
N SER A 47 4.91 -17.71 -3.05
CA SER A 47 5.71 -16.97 -4.02
C SER A 47 5.15 -17.24 -5.42
N ALA A 48 4.81 -16.19 -6.17
CA ALA A 48 4.33 -16.30 -7.55
C ALA A 48 5.51 -16.60 -8.51
N ARG A 49 6.23 -17.71 -8.29
CA ARG A 49 7.38 -18.08 -9.12
C ARG A 49 6.92 -18.63 -10.47
N ARG A 50 6.89 -17.80 -11.51
CA ARG A 50 7.27 -18.26 -12.85
C ARG A 50 8.78 -18.07 -12.97
N GLY A 51 9.52 -19.18 -12.98
CA GLY A 51 10.98 -19.17 -13.09
C GLY A 51 11.47 -18.32 -14.27
N SER A 52 12.57 -17.61 -14.05
CA SER A 52 13.30 -16.85 -15.08
C SER A 52 13.79 -17.79 -16.18
N LYS A 53 12.94 -18.06 -17.17
CA LYS A 53 13.38 -18.62 -18.44
C LYS A 53 13.84 -17.46 -19.34
N ARG A 54 15.03 -17.61 -19.94
CA ARG A 54 15.46 -16.87 -21.14
C ARG A 54 14.29 -16.78 -22.14
N PRO A 55 14.17 -15.69 -22.93
CA PRO A 55 13.00 -15.44 -23.77
C PRO A 55 12.89 -16.54 -24.84
N GLY A 56 12.10 -17.55 -24.53
CA GLY A 56 11.82 -18.71 -25.35
C GLY A 56 10.39 -19.12 -25.08
N SER A 57 9.48 -18.55 -25.86
CA SER A 57 8.08 -18.94 -26.02
C SER A 57 7.34 -19.30 -24.73
N ALA A 58 7.17 -18.33 -23.83
CA ALA A 58 6.09 -18.40 -22.87
C ALA A 58 4.78 -18.23 -23.64
N LYS A 59 3.88 -19.22 -23.58
CA LYS A 59 2.53 -19.12 -24.16
C LYS A 59 1.90 -17.82 -23.64
N THR A 60 1.63 -16.91 -24.57
CA THR A 60 1.20 -15.54 -24.31
C THR A 60 -0.08 -15.57 -23.48
N ALA A 61 0.00 -15.13 -22.22
CA ALA A 61 -1.19 -14.74 -21.47
C ALA A 61 -1.93 -13.67 -22.29
N LYS A 62 -3.26 -13.63 -22.22
CA LYS A 62 -4.04 -12.56 -22.86
C LYS A 62 -3.68 -11.25 -22.16
N ARG A 63 -2.67 -10.55 -22.69
CA ARG A 63 -2.17 -9.25 -22.24
C ARG A 63 -3.32 -8.24 -22.19
N ALA A 64 -3.20 -7.23 -21.33
CA ALA A 64 -4.09 -6.07 -21.31
C ALA A 64 -4.15 -5.38 -22.69
N LYS A 65 -5.06 -4.41 -22.88
CA LYS A 65 -5.34 -3.81 -24.19
C LYS A 65 -4.03 -3.44 -24.93
N GLY A 66 -3.89 -3.90 -26.17
CA GLY A 66 -2.79 -3.50 -27.06
C GLY A 66 -1.40 -4.05 -26.71
N GLY A 67 -1.27 -5.06 -25.84
CA GLY A 67 0.03 -5.66 -25.48
C GLY A 67 0.68 -5.08 -24.22
N TRP A 68 -0.02 -4.17 -23.54
CA TRP A 68 0.38 -3.62 -22.24
C TRP A 68 0.55 -4.73 -21.17
N PRO A 69 1.53 -4.60 -20.25
CA PRO A 69 2.59 -3.58 -20.20
C PRO A 69 3.82 -3.91 -21.07
N GLY A 70 4.04 -5.18 -21.41
CA GLY A 70 5.30 -5.63 -22.00
C GLY A 70 5.67 -5.08 -23.39
N SER A 71 4.72 -4.66 -24.24
CA SER A 71 5.04 -4.09 -25.56
C SER A 71 5.39 -2.59 -25.54
N PHE A 72 5.27 -1.92 -24.39
CA PHE A 72 5.44 -0.46 -24.27
C PHE A 72 6.77 -0.07 -23.60
N VAL A 73 7.71 -1.02 -23.53
CA VAL A 73 9.05 -0.83 -23.03
C VAL A 73 10.05 -1.34 -24.04
N VAL A 74 11.00 -0.48 -24.41
CA VAL A 74 12.06 -0.78 -25.38
C VAL A 74 13.10 -1.74 -24.77
N SER A 75 13.53 -1.46 -23.54
CA SER A 75 14.39 -2.26 -22.66
C SER A 75 14.77 -1.43 -21.41
N GLY A 76 15.19 -2.06 -20.31
CA GLY A 76 15.73 -1.36 -19.14
C GLY A 76 15.61 -2.16 -17.84
N ASP A 77 16.38 -1.77 -16.82
CA ASP A 77 16.12 -2.17 -15.44
C ASP A 77 14.96 -1.34 -14.85
N ALA A 78 14.47 -1.70 -13.65
CA ALA A 78 13.29 -1.06 -13.06
C ALA A 78 13.39 0.47 -13.00
N SER A 79 14.60 1.02 -12.80
CA SER A 79 14.83 2.46 -12.66
C SER A 79 14.66 3.19 -13.99
N GLU A 80 14.94 2.52 -15.11
CA GLU A 80 14.81 3.07 -16.45
C GLU A 80 13.40 2.88 -17.03
N LEU A 81 12.65 1.88 -16.56
CA LEU A 81 11.34 1.50 -17.12
C LEU A 81 10.38 2.68 -17.17
N LEU A 82 10.15 3.36 -16.05
CA LEU A 82 9.19 4.46 -15.96
C LEU A 82 9.67 5.74 -16.65
N GLN A 83 10.96 5.86 -16.95
CA GLN A 83 11.51 6.96 -17.72
C GLN A 83 11.36 6.76 -19.23
N LYS A 84 11.44 5.51 -19.68
CA LYS A 84 11.42 5.14 -21.11
C LYS A 84 10.06 4.64 -21.60
N VAL A 85 9.12 4.39 -20.70
CA VAL A 85 7.78 3.90 -21.04
C VAL A 85 7.03 4.92 -21.88
N GLN A 86 6.39 4.43 -22.93
CA GLN A 86 5.42 5.21 -23.70
C GLN A 86 4.04 4.89 -23.16
N TRP A 87 3.50 5.77 -22.32
CA TRP A 87 2.17 5.57 -21.74
C TRP A 87 1.10 5.53 -22.84
N PRO A 88 0.23 4.50 -22.85
CA PRO A 88 -0.97 4.53 -23.67
C PRO A 88 -1.79 5.80 -23.44
N ALA A 89 -2.43 6.34 -24.48
CA ALA A 89 -3.20 7.59 -24.34
C ALA A 89 -4.38 7.47 -23.36
N GLU A 90 -4.91 6.26 -23.19
CA GLU A 90 -6.01 5.95 -22.30
C GLU A 90 -5.61 4.85 -21.31
N TRP A 91 -6.38 4.72 -20.22
CA TRP A 91 -6.24 3.65 -19.24
C TRP A 91 -6.21 2.27 -19.91
N PRO A 92 -5.09 1.52 -19.85
CA PRO A 92 -4.88 0.34 -20.69
C PRO A 92 -5.49 -0.95 -20.12
N TYR A 93 -6.31 -0.84 -19.07
CA TYR A 93 -6.91 -1.98 -18.37
C TYR A 93 -8.41 -2.08 -18.61
N SER A 94 -8.92 -3.30 -18.46
CA SER A 94 -10.34 -3.65 -18.43
C SER A 94 -10.74 -4.09 -17.01
N GLU A 95 -12.04 -4.22 -16.75
CA GLU A 95 -12.52 -4.75 -15.47
C GLU A 95 -11.99 -6.17 -15.19
N ALA A 96 -11.81 -6.99 -16.23
CA ALA A 96 -11.29 -8.35 -16.10
C ALA A 96 -9.81 -8.42 -15.66
N ASP A 97 -9.05 -7.33 -15.82
CA ASP A 97 -7.68 -7.23 -15.31
C ASP A 97 -7.67 -7.08 -13.78
N PHE A 98 -8.74 -6.50 -13.21
CA PHE A 98 -8.90 -6.28 -11.77
C PHE A 98 -9.82 -7.30 -11.08
N ALA A 99 -10.37 -8.25 -11.84
CA ALA A 99 -11.08 -9.40 -11.29
C ALA A 99 -10.14 -10.30 -10.47
N ARG A 100 -10.70 -11.07 -9.56
CA ARG A 100 -10.00 -11.97 -8.64
C ARG A 100 -10.54 -13.38 -8.76
N GLN A 101 -9.77 -14.38 -8.32
CA GLN A 101 -10.25 -15.75 -8.26
C GLN A 101 -11.34 -15.91 -7.18
N ASP A 102 -11.19 -15.20 -6.07
CA ASP A 102 -12.16 -15.13 -4.98
C ASP A 102 -12.72 -13.71 -4.81
N GLU A 103 -13.91 -13.49 -5.38
CA GLU A 103 -14.68 -12.25 -5.31
C GLU A 103 -15.57 -12.16 -4.05
N SER A 104 -15.49 -13.13 -3.13
CA SER A 104 -16.17 -12.97 -1.83
C SER A 104 -15.61 -11.78 -1.05
N SER A 105 -16.42 -11.24 -0.14
CA SER A 105 -16.05 -10.05 0.65
C SER A 105 -14.72 -10.23 1.36
N ASP A 106 -13.89 -9.19 1.28
CA ASP A 106 -12.56 -9.16 1.88
C ASP A 106 -12.65 -9.17 3.41
N ASN A 107 -13.74 -8.64 3.99
CA ASN A 107 -14.02 -8.68 5.43
C ASN A 107 -13.95 -10.10 6.00
N GLY A 108 -14.45 -11.10 5.27
CA GLY A 108 -14.35 -12.51 5.70
C GLY A 108 -12.91 -13.00 5.72
N PHE A 109 -12.16 -12.73 4.65
CA PHE A 109 -10.77 -13.19 4.47
C PHE A 109 -9.78 -12.53 5.44
N TYR A 110 -10.00 -11.25 5.78
CA TYR A 110 -9.17 -10.46 6.69
C TYR A 110 -9.70 -10.42 8.12
N SER A 111 -10.76 -11.15 8.45
CA SER A 111 -11.33 -11.21 9.81
C SER A 111 -10.38 -11.79 10.86
N GLN A 112 -9.55 -12.76 10.46
CA GLN A 112 -8.55 -13.37 11.35
C GLN A 112 -7.25 -12.57 11.30
N PRO A 113 -6.77 -12.06 12.45
CA PRO A 113 -5.55 -11.27 12.48
C PRO A 113 -4.32 -12.11 12.18
N ARG A 114 -3.37 -11.52 11.46
CA ARG A 114 -2.08 -12.09 11.06
C ARG A 114 -0.97 -11.23 11.63
N ILE A 115 -0.60 -11.49 12.89
CA ILE A 115 0.55 -10.84 13.53
C ILE A 115 1.85 -11.55 13.12
N CYS A 116 2.20 -11.40 11.85
CA CYS A 116 3.36 -11.98 11.19
C CYS A 116 3.85 -11.02 10.09
N THR A 117 5.06 -11.23 9.57
CA THR A 117 5.53 -10.46 8.41
C THR A 117 5.16 -11.16 7.10
N HIS A 118 4.84 -10.34 6.09
CA HIS A 118 4.51 -10.76 4.73
C HIS A 118 5.66 -10.50 3.76
N THR A 119 6.88 -10.40 4.22
CA THR A 119 8.09 -10.38 3.40
C THR A 119 9.25 -10.83 4.28
N ASP A 120 10.33 -11.29 3.67
CA ASP A 120 11.53 -11.64 4.43
C ASP A 120 12.18 -10.44 5.14
N ASP A 121 13.10 -10.73 6.06
CA ASP A 121 13.79 -9.73 6.87
C ASP A 121 14.66 -8.79 6.01
N ASN A 122 15.12 -9.25 4.85
CA ASN A 122 15.92 -8.44 3.94
C ASN A 122 15.08 -7.36 3.26
N PHE A 123 13.87 -7.71 2.80
CA PHE A 123 12.90 -6.76 2.28
C PHE A 123 12.60 -5.69 3.32
N ILE A 124 12.31 -6.13 4.56
CA ILE A 124 11.98 -5.22 5.66
C ILE A 124 13.14 -4.27 5.93
N ALA A 125 14.35 -4.79 6.14
CA ALA A 125 15.53 -3.97 6.42
C ALA A 125 15.83 -2.98 5.28
N THR A 126 15.68 -3.41 4.03
CA THR A 126 15.92 -2.59 2.84
C THR A 126 14.89 -1.46 2.74
N LEU A 127 13.60 -1.78 2.95
CA LEU A 127 12.52 -0.81 2.91
C LEU A 127 12.62 0.19 4.07
N THR A 128 12.91 -0.29 5.29
CA THR A 128 13.15 0.57 6.46
C THR A 128 14.28 1.55 6.21
N LYS A 129 15.38 1.11 5.60
CA LYS A 129 16.48 2.00 5.20
C LYS A 129 16.03 3.04 4.17
N HIS A 130 15.27 2.63 3.16
CA HIS A 130 14.73 3.56 2.18
C HIS A 130 13.87 4.66 2.83
N TYR A 131 12.99 4.30 3.77
CA TYR A 131 12.21 5.27 4.52
C TYR A 131 13.09 6.18 5.39
N ALA A 132 14.16 5.65 6.00
CA ALA A 132 15.13 6.45 6.76
C ALA A 132 15.85 7.50 5.90
N ASP A 133 16.08 7.22 4.62
CA ASP A 133 16.68 8.17 3.69
C ASP A 133 15.66 9.22 3.18
N VAL A 134 14.40 8.83 3.00
CA VAL A 134 13.37 9.68 2.36
C VAL A 134 12.58 10.54 3.34
N PHE A 135 12.13 9.97 4.47
CA PHE A 135 11.26 10.70 5.41
C PHE A 135 11.88 11.99 5.97
N PRO A 136 13.20 12.06 6.27
CA PRO A 136 13.81 13.31 6.74
C PRO A 136 13.74 14.47 5.74
N LEU A 137 13.49 14.20 4.45
CA LEU A 137 13.31 15.24 3.43
C LEU A 137 11.98 16.00 3.60
N TYR A 138 11.05 15.47 4.40
CA TYR A 138 9.76 16.07 4.74
C TYR A 138 9.71 16.34 6.26
N PRO A 139 10.36 17.42 6.75
CA PRO A 139 10.46 17.66 8.18
C PRO A 139 9.07 17.82 8.81
N ASN A 140 8.84 17.15 9.94
CA ASN A 140 7.55 17.12 10.63
C ASN A 140 6.39 16.56 9.79
N ALA A 141 6.68 15.68 8.82
CA ALA A 141 5.68 15.05 7.96
C ALA A 141 4.50 14.48 8.74
N ARG A 142 3.30 14.62 8.17
CA ARG A 142 2.14 13.77 8.46
C ARG A 142 2.14 12.64 7.44
N ILE A 143 2.19 11.40 7.92
CA ILE A 143 2.27 10.20 7.09
C ILE A 143 0.94 9.46 7.15
N LEU A 144 0.45 8.98 6.00
CA LEU A 144 -0.67 8.05 5.91
C LEU A 144 -0.18 6.71 5.34
N ASP A 145 -0.31 5.63 6.11
CA ASP A 145 -0.06 4.27 5.62
C ASP A 145 -1.38 3.60 5.23
N ILE A 146 -1.59 3.34 3.94
CA ILE A 146 -2.80 2.70 3.45
C ILE A 146 -2.59 1.19 3.24
N CYS A 147 -3.66 0.42 3.47
CA CYS A 147 -3.61 -1.04 3.51
C CYS A 147 -2.60 -1.58 4.54
N SER A 148 -2.43 -0.85 5.64
CA SER A 148 -1.54 -1.20 6.75
C SER A 148 -2.07 -2.37 7.57
N SER A 149 -1.18 -2.93 8.38
CA SER A 149 -1.45 -3.97 9.38
C SER A 149 -0.78 -3.57 10.71
N TRP A 150 -0.30 -4.54 11.48
CA TRP A 150 0.34 -4.39 12.78
C TRP A 150 1.75 -3.80 12.74
N ILE A 151 2.32 -3.57 11.56
CA ILE A 151 3.64 -2.98 11.36
C ILE A 151 3.71 -2.24 10.03
N SER A 152 4.35 -1.06 10.01
CA SER A 152 4.52 -0.22 8.80
C SER A 152 5.94 -0.26 8.23
N HIS A 153 6.88 -0.88 8.96
CA HIS A 153 8.30 -1.00 8.61
C HIS A 153 9.06 0.33 8.56
N TYR A 154 8.56 1.38 9.22
CA TYR A 154 9.28 2.66 9.31
C TYR A 154 10.53 2.54 10.20
N PRO A 155 11.53 3.42 10.06
CA PRO A 155 12.69 3.45 10.95
C PRO A 155 12.30 3.74 12.40
N THR A 156 13.20 3.41 13.33
CA THR A 156 13.00 3.70 14.76
C THR A 156 13.19 5.19 15.08
N GLU A 157 14.06 5.87 14.34
CA GLU A 157 14.32 7.29 14.46
C GLU A 157 13.18 8.10 13.84
N LYS A 158 12.27 8.59 14.69
CA LYS A 158 11.11 9.40 14.27
C LYS A 158 11.56 10.78 13.75
N THR A 159 11.25 11.06 12.48
CA THR A 159 11.47 12.37 11.82
C THR A 159 10.18 13.06 11.37
N TRP A 160 9.03 12.42 11.64
CA TRP A 160 7.68 12.86 11.31
C TRP A 160 6.91 13.31 12.56
N SER A 161 5.83 14.05 12.35
CA SER A 161 4.95 14.50 13.44
C SER A 161 3.88 13.47 13.79
N HIS A 162 3.27 12.84 12.78
CA HIS A 162 2.08 12.00 12.96
C HIS A 162 2.00 10.88 11.92
N VAL A 163 1.52 9.70 12.32
CA VAL A 163 1.21 8.57 11.43
C VAL A 163 -0.24 8.16 11.62
N SER A 164 -1.02 8.27 10.55
CA SER A 164 -2.34 7.65 10.46
C SER A 164 -2.24 6.38 9.62
N ILE A 165 -2.93 5.31 10.01
CA ILE A 165 -2.96 4.07 9.25
C ILE A 165 -4.38 3.64 8.88
N THR A 166 -4.55 3.00 7.72
CA THR A 166 -5.83 2.39 7.33
C THR A 166 -5.63 0.94 6.92
N GLY A 167 -6.57 0.07 7.27
CA GLY A 167 -6.51 -1.35 6.91
C GLY A 167 -7.77 -2.08 7.31
N MET A 168 -7.79 -3.41 7.17
CA MET A 168 -9.03 -4.17 7.25
C MET A 168 -9.24 -4.90 8.60
N ASN A 169 -8.20 -5.05 9.40
CA ASN A 169 -8.27 -5.77 10.66
C ASN A 169 -7.97 -4.84 11.85
N GLU A 170 -8.99 -4.52 12.64
CA GLU A 170 -8.87 -3.61 13.79
C GLU A 170 -7.81 -4.07 14.80
N TYR A 171 -7.73 -5.37 15.07
CA TYR A 171 -6.76 -5.91 16.02
C TYR A 171 -5.32 -5.70 15.53
N GLU A 172 -5.05 -5.98 14.25
CA GLU A 172 -3.74 -5.70 13.65
C GLU A 172 -3.38 -4.21 13.76
N LEU A 173 -4.28 -3.33 13.31
CA LEU A 173 -4.05 -1.88 13.35
C LEU A 173 -3.76 -1.38 14.77
N ALA A 174 -4.50 -1.87 15.76
CA ALA A 174 -4.29 -1.52 17.17
C ALA A 174 -2.96 -2.04 17.75
N GLN A 175 -2.30 -3.01 17.10
CA GLN A 175 -0.95 -3.47 17.48
C GLN A 175 0.17 -2.66 16.82
N ASN A 176 -0.12 -1.78 15.86
CA ASN A 176 0.89 -1.02 15.15
C ASN A 176 1.49 0.07 16.03
N LYS A 177 2.71 -0.18 16.52
CA LYS A 177 3.46 0.74 17.41
C LYS A 177 3.94 2.01 16.72
N GLN A 178 3.87 2.06 15.39
CA GLN A 178 4.33 3.20 14.59
C GLN A 178 3.19 4.15 14.26
N ALA A 179 1.94 3.74 14.51
CA ALA A 179 0.74 4.53 14.28
C ALA A 179 0.38 5.39 15.50
N ASP A 180 -0.08 6.61 15.23
CA ASP A 180 -0.67 7.52 16.23
C ASP A 180 -2.21 7.39 16.23
N ASP A 181 -2.82 7.05 15.08
CA ASP A 181 -4.24 6.66 14.95
C ASP A 181 -4.47 5.65 13.81
N TYR A 182 -5.65 5.03 13.79
CA TYR A 182 -6.06 4.13 12.72
C TYR A 182 -7.53 4.26 12.32
N SER A 183 -7.85 3.84 11.09
CA SER A 183 -9.23 3.67 10.59
C SER A 183 -9.40 2.32 9.90
N VAL A 184 -10.41 1.55 10.31
CA VAL A 184 -10.77 0.29 9.63
C VAL A 184 -11.51 0.62 8.34
N ARG A 185 -10.93 0.23 7.19
CA ARG A 185 -11.43 0.54 5.86
C ARG A 185 -11.15 -0.60 4.89
N ASP A 186 -12.18 -0.98 4.15
CA ASP A 186 -12.07 -1.78 2.93
C ASP A 186 -12.07 -0.83 1.72
N LEU A 187 -10.91 -0.64 1.10
CA LEU A 187 -10.76 0.24 -0.06
C LEU A 187 -11.31 -0.38 -1.37
N ASN A 188 -11.56 -1.69 -1.41
CA ASN A 188 -12.23 -2.35 -2.53
C ASN A 188 -13.75 -2.11 -2.48
N GLU A 189 -14.34 -2.04 -1.27
CA GLU A 189 -15.73 -1.62 -1.09
C GLU A 189 -15.89 -0.10 -1.28
N ASN A 190 -15.12 0.69 -0.52
CA ASN A 190 -15.14 2.15 -0.59
C ASN A 190 -13.72 2.73 -0.74
N PRO A 191 -13.31 3.16 -1.95
CA PRO A 191 -11.96 3.65 -2.20
C PRO A 191 -11.68 5.02 -1.57
N SER A 192 -12.68 5.70 -0.98
CA SER A 192 -12.51 7.02 -0.39
C SER A 192 -11.76 6.98 0.95
N LEU A 193 -10.75 7.85 1.06
CA LEU A 193 -9.97 8.05 2.27
C LEU A 193 -10.68 9.10 3.14
N ALA A 194 -10.94 8.77 4.40
CA ALA A 194 -11.69 9.61 5.34
C ALA A 194 -10.84 10.75 5.94
N TYR A 195 -10.15 11.48 5.07
CA TYR A 195 -9.28 12.60 5.41
C TYR A 195 -9.54 13.76 4.45
N ASP A 196 -9.31 14.97 4.93
CA ASP A 196 -9.45 16.18 4.12
C ASP A 196 -8.37 16.25 3.03
N ASP A 197 -8.65 17.04 2.00
CA ASP A 197 -7.70 17.32 0.93
C ASP A 197 -6.39 17.89 1.50
N SER A 198 -5.26 17.49 0.95
CA SER A 198 -3.94 18.04 1.32
C SER A 198 -3.60 17.95 2.83
N SER A 199 -3.96 16.83 3.46
CA SER A 199 -3.73 16.56 4.89
C SER A 199 -2.40 15.88 5.20
N PHE A 200 -1.75 15.25 4.21
CA PHE A 200 -0.55 14.43 4.40
C PHE A 200 0.62 14.89 3.54
N ASP A 201 1.82 14.74 4.07
CA ASP A 201 3.08 15.01 3.37
C ASP A 201 3.60 13.76 2.66
N ILE A 202 3.33 12.57 3.23
CA ILE A 202 3.73 11.28 2.69
C ILE A 202 2.55 10.31 2.76
N VAL A 203 2.33 9.54 1.70
CA VAL A 203 1.46 8.36 1.70
C VAL A 203 2.29 7.12 1.37
N THR A 204 2.21 6.09 2.19
CA THR A 204 2.86 4.79 1.92
C THR A 204 1.86 3.68 1.70
N CYS A 205 2.27 2.66 0.96
CA CYS A 205 1.60 1.36 0.96
C CYS A 205 2.61 0.25 0.67
N THR A 206 2.63 -0.76 1.52
CA THR A 206 3.59 -1.87 1.44
C THR A 206 2.87 -3.17 1.08
N VAL A 207 3.27 -3.79 -0.03
CA VAL A 207 2.82 -5.11 -0.53
C VAL A 207 1.29 -5.34 -0.54
N SER A 208 0.53 -4.30 -0.90
CA SER A 208 -0.94 -4.38 -0.86
C SER A 208 -1.70 -3.84 -2.09
N PHE A 209 -1.08 -3.08 -2.99
CA PHE A 209 -1.76 -2.60 -4.21
C PHE A 209 -2.14 -3.73 -5.18
N ASP A 210 -1.52 -4.89 -5.05
CA ASP A 210 -1.80 -6.13 -5.79
C ASP A 210 -3.16 -6.76 -5.43
N TYR A 211 -3.82 -6.29 -4.37
CA TYR A 211 -5.15 -6.74 -3.97
C TYR A 211 -6.28 -5.73 -4.28
N LEU A 212 -5.93 -4.53 -4.76
CA LEU A 212 -6.92 -3.48 -5.02
C LEU A 212 -7.60 -3.67 -6.37
N ASN A 213 -8.92 -3.81 -6.38
CA ASN A 213 -9.73 -3.93 -7.60
C ASN A 213 -10.18 -2.58 -8.18
N LYS A 214 -9.94 -1.49 -7.44
CA LYS A 214 -10.18 -0.09 -7.85
C LYS A 214 -8.92 0.77 -7.66
N PRO A 215 -7.76 0.37 -8.25
CA PRO A 215 -6.48 0.99 -7.92
C PRO A 215 -6.39 2.44 -8.42
N LEU A 216 -7.08 2.78 -9.52
CA LEU A 216 -7.10 4.14 -10.05
C LEU A 216 -7.87 5.09 -9.12
N GLU A 217 -9.01 4.66 -8.60
CA GLU A 217 -9.83 5.41 -7.66
C GLU A 217 -9.08 5.65 -6.35
N VAL A 218 -8.44 4.60 -5.81
CA VAL A 218 -7.60 4.74 -4.61
C VAL A 218 -6.44 5.69 -4.87
N MET A 219 -5.76 5.58 -6.02
CA MET A 219 -4.64 6.48 -6.34
C MET A 219 -5.07 7.95 -6.54
N LYS A 220 -6.29 8.18 -7.05
CA LYS A 220 -6.89 9.53 -7.09
C LYS A 220 -7.12 10.08 -5.68
N GLU A 221 -7.60 9.26 -4.75
CA GLU A 221 -7.75 9.65 -3.34
C GLU A 221 -6.41 9.91 -2.66
N VAL A 222 -5.37 9.12 -2.96
CA VAL A 222 -3.99 9.41 -2.53
C VAL A 222 -3.55 10.78 -3.04
N GLY A 223 -3.81 11.08 -4.32
CA GLY A 223 -3.56 12.41 -4.90
C GLY A 223 -4.35 13.52 -4.22
N ARG A 224 -5.60 13.27 -3.79
CA ARG A 224 -6.44 14.24 -3.09
C ARG A 224 -5.88 14.57 -1.70
N VAL A 225 -5.56 13.56 -0.89
CA VAL A 225 -5.14 13.74 0.51
C VAL A 225 -3.68 14.20 0.66
N LEU A 226 -2.83 14.00 -0.35
CA LEU A 226 -1.46 14.53 -0.35
C LEU A 226 -1.45 16.05 -0.50
N LYS A 227 -0.54 16.73 0.20
CA LYS A 227 -0.23 18.15 -0.03
C LYS A 227 0.51 18.32 -1.36
N PRO A 228 0.40 19.49 -2.03
CA PRO A 228 1.27 19.81 -3.16
C PRO A 228 2.75 19.60 -2.80
N GLY A 229 3.49 18.90 -3.65
CA GLY A 229 4.88 18.49 -3.38
C GLY A 229 5.06 17.29 -2.44
N GLY A 230 3.98 16.76 -1.84
CA GLY A 230 4.02 15.55 -1.02
C GLY A 230 4.31 14.28 -1.82
N MET A 231 4.74 13.21 -1.16
CA MET A 231 5.23 11.98 -1.80
C MET A 231 4.27 10.81 -1.60
N VAL A 232 3.96 10.07 -2.67
CA VAL A 232 3.44 8.69 -2.56
C VAL A 232 4.58 7.70 -2.75
N ILE A 233 4.63 6.67 -1.91
CA ILE A 233 5.60 5.57 -1.98
C ILE A 233 4.86 4.24 -1.93
N LEU A 234 4.85 3.50 -3.04
CA LEU A 234 4.36 2.13 -3.11
C LEU A 234 5.55 1.19 -3.11
N SER A 235 5.59 0.25 -2.18
CA SER A 235 6.59 -0.82 -2.18
C SER A 235 5.95 -2.17 -2.49
N THR A 236 6.62 -2.98 -3.31
CA THR A 236 6.09 -4.27 -3.74
C THR A 236 7.17 -5.34 -3.84
N SER A 237 6.70 -6.59 -3.77
CA SER A 237 7.49 -7.82 -3.90
C SER A 237 6.74 -8.82 -4.77
N ASN A 238 7.10 -10.12 -4.74
CA ASN A 238 6.50 -11.15 -5.61
C ASN A 238 5.70 -12.23 -4.87
N ARG A 239 5.42 -12.03 -3.59
CA ARG A 239 4.58 -12.91 -2.78
C ARG A 239 3.18 -12.33 -2.70
N CYS A 240 2.18 -13.20 -2.82
CA CYS A 240 0.79 -12.78 -2.65
C CYS A 240 -0.10 -13.91 -2.14
N PHE A 241 -1.34 -13.56 -1.78
CA PHE A 241 -2.45 -14.52 -1.68
C PHE A 241 -3.10 -14.65 -3.06
N PRO A 242 -2.84 -15.72 -3.83
CA PRO A 242 -3.25 -15.76 -5.24
C PRO A 242 -4.76 -15.68 -5.45
N THR A 243 -5.55 -16.10 -4.46
CA THR A 243 -7.01 -16.05 -4.55
C THR A 243 -7.55 -14.61 -4.47
N LYS A 244 -6.83 -13.70 -3.81
CA LYS A 244 -7.25 -12.31 -3.60
C LYS A 244 -6.47 -11.31 -4.45
N ALA A 245 -5.33 -11.69 -5.01
CA ALA A 245 -4.59 -10.82 -5.93
C ALA A 245 -5.38 -10.60 -7.23
N VAL A 246 -5.29 -9.40 -7.80
CA VAL A 246 -5.96 -9.09 -9.07
C VAL A 246 -5.34 -9.86 -10.23
N ASN A 247 -6.16 -10.17 -11.23
CA ASN A 247 -5.79 -11.04 -12.34
C ASN A 247 -4.55 -10.53 -13.10
N ILE A 248 -4.43 -9.21 -13.32
CA ILE A 248 -3.27 -8.63 -14.00
C ILE A 248 -1.97 -8.89 -13.24
N TRP A 249 -2.00 -8.85 -11.91
CA TRP A 249 -0.84 -9.16 -11.07
C TRP A 249 -0.37 -10.60 -11.28
N LEU A 250 -1.31 -11.56 -11.27
CA LEU A 250 -1.04 -12.99 -11.44
C LEU A 250 -0.54 -13.37 -12.85
N GLN A 251 -0.78 -12.51 -13.84
CA GLN A 251 -0.42 -12.74 -15.24
C GLN A 251 0.88 -12.06 -15.67
N THR A 252 1.44 -11.21 -14.80
CA THR A 252 2.62 -10.39 -15.10
C THR A 252 3.78 -10.67 -14.13
N GLY A 253 5.00 -10.28 -14.51
CA GLY A 253 6.18 -10.42 -13.68
C GLY A 253 6.62 -9.13 -12.98
N ASP A 254 7.62 -9.22 -12.12
CA ASP A 254 8.13 -8.13 -11.27
C ASP A 254 8.35 -6.79 -12.00
N LEU A 255 9.01 -6.79 -13.17
CA LEU A 255 9.23 -5.55 -13.95
C LEU A 255 7.93 -5.00 -14.56
N GLU A 256 7.00 -5.87 -14.94
CA GLU A 256 5.69 -5.47 -15.42
C GLU A 256 4.84 -4.91 -14.26
N HIS A 257 5.00 -5.42 -13.04
CA HIS A 257 4.39 -4.87 -11.83
C HIS A 257 4.82 -3.43 -11.54
N VAL A 258 6.12 -3.12 -11.73
CA VAL A 258 6.64 -1.75 -11.62
C VAL A 258 5.92 -0.81 -12.61
N LEU A 259 5.74 -1.23 -13.86
CA LEU A 259 5.01 -0.45 -14.88
C LEU A 259 3.54 -0.29 -14.49
N ILE A 260 2.92 -1.34 -13.98
CA ILE A 260 1.53 -1.33 -13.55
C ILE A 260 1.32 -0.32 -12.41
N TYR A 261 2.18 -0.34 -11.38
CA TYR A 261 2.08 0.58 -10.25
C TYR A 261 2.36 2.02 -10.67
N GLY A 262 3.36 2.23 -11.53
CA GLY A 262 3.63 3.54 -12.13
C GLY A 262 2.45 4.06 -12.94
N SER A 263 1.73 3.18 -13.65
CA SER A 263 0.54 3.57 -14.42
C SER A 263 -0.57 4.13 -13.53
N TYR A 264 -0.74 3.58 -12.32
CA TYR A 264 -1.76 4.05 -11.38
C TYR A 264 -1.50 5.51 -11.02
N MET A 265 -0.25 5.86 -10.74
CA MET A 265 0.17 7.24 -10.47
C MET A 265 0.01 8.14 -11.71
N HIS A 266 0.45 7.65 -12.87
CA HIS A 266 0.35 8.39 -14.13
C HIS A 266 -1.10 8.78 -14.46
N TYR A 267 -2.01 7.80 -14.47
CA TYR A 267 -3.41 8.01 -14.86
C TYR A 267 -4.27 8.63 -13.77
N ALA A 268 -3.84 8.63 -12.50
CA ALA A 268 -4.49 9.42 -11.47
C ALA A 268 -4.38 10.94 -11.73
N GLY A 269 -3.38 11.38 -12.52
CA GLY A 269 -3.27 12.75 -13.04
C GLY A 269 -2.75 13.79 -12.06
N ALA A 270 -2.69 13.48 -10.77
CA ALA A 270 -2.26 14.39 -9.70
C ALA A 270 -0.73 14.46 -9.50
N PHE A 271 0.03 13.55 -10.11
CA PHE A 271 1.44 13.34 -9.80
C PHE A 271 2.40 13.77 -10.92
N GLU A 272 3.60 14.18 -10.54
CA GLU A 272 4.76 14.23 -11.42
C GLU A 272 5.04 12.83 -12.02
N PRO A 273 5.82 12.73 -13.12
CA PRO A 273 6.16 11.42 -13.68
C PRO A 273 6.72 10.46 -12.62
N PRO A 274 6.18 9.23 -12.51
CA PRO A 274 6.57 8.31 -11.46
C PRO A 274 7.99 7.78 -11.71
N GLU A 275 8.68 7.51 -10.61
CA GLU A 275 10.01 6.90 -10.58
C GLU A 275 9.93 5.51 -9.94
N ALA A 276 10.86 4.63 -10.32
CA ALA A 276 11.01 3.33 -9.70
C ALA A 276 12.46 3.11 -9.26
N LEU A 277 12.62 2.32 -8.20
CA LEU A 277 13.89 1.88 -7.67
C LEU A 277 13.84 0.36 -7.51
N ASP A 278 14.82 -0.35 -8.06
CA ASP A 278 15.10 -1.75 -7.70
C ASP A 278 16.11 -1.75 -6.55
N LEU A 279 15.62 -2.04 -5.34
CA LEU A 279 16.44 -2.16 -4.14
C LEU A 279 16.77 -3.62 -3.81
N SER A 280 16.50 -4.55 -4.74
CA SER A 280 16.69 -5.99 -4.52
C SER A 280 18.17 -6.34 -4.34
N GLY A 281 18.47 -7.13 -3.31
CA GLY A 281 19.82 -7.63 -3.07
C GLY A 281 20.29 -8.66 -4.10
N PRO A 282 21.61 -8.94 -4.19
CA PRO A 282 22.16 -9.89 -5.15
C PRO A 282 21.60 -11.32 -4.97
N LEU A 283 21.22 -11.69 -3.75
CA LEU A 283 20.65 -13.00 -3.43
C LEU A 283 19.19 -13.16 -3.91
N CYS A 284 18.50 -12.06 -4.22
CA CYS A 284 17.18 -12.08 -4.84
C CYS A 284 17.22 -12.77 -6.20
N ARG A 285 18.27 -12.52 -7.01
CA ARG A 285 18.43 -13.13 -8.34
C ARG A 285 18.62 -14.66 -8.28
N LEU A 286 19.05 -15.16 -7.13
CA LEU A 286 19.19 -16.59 -6.86
C LEU A 286 17.93 -17.18 -6.18
N GLY A 287 16.92 -16.36 -5.92
CA GLY A 287 15.65 -16.76 -5.29
C GLY A 287 15.75 -17.06 -3.80
N PHE A 288 16.79 -16.56 -3.13
CA PHE A 288 16.96 -16.69 -1.67
C PHE A 288 16.35 -15.53 -0.89
N GLN A 289 16.09 -14.41 -1.57
CA GLN A 289 15.49 -13.21 -0.98
C GLN A 289 14.32 -12.74 -1.83
N ASP A 290 13.41 -12.04 -1.18
CA ASP A 290 12.29 -11.36 -1.80
C ASP A 290 12.79 -10.11 -2.56
N PRO A 291 12.27 -9.82 -3.77
CA PRO A 291 12.60 -8.59 -4.47
C PRO A 291 11.99 -7.39 -3.76
N VAL A 292 12.67 -6.25 -3.86
CA VAL A 292 12.27 -4.98 -3.25
C VAL A 292 12.18 -3.92 -4.32
N PHE A 293 10.97 -3.63 -4.77
CA PHE A 293 10.72 -2.51 -5.69
C PHE A 293 10.01 -1.38 -4.96
N VAL A 294 10.46 -0.15 -5.19
CA VAL A 294 9.79 1.06 -4.73
C VAL A 294 9.38 1.86 -5.94
N ILE A 295 8.10 2.20 -6.03
CA ILE A 295 7.52 3.08 -7.04
C ILE A 295 7.02 4.32 -6.31
N ARG A 296 7.43 5.50 -6.75
CA ARG A 296 7.10 6.75 -6.04
C ARG A 296 6.87 7.90 -7.00
N ALA A 297 6.11 8.88 -6.54
CA ALA A 297 5.90 10.13 -7.27
C ALA A 297 5.58 11.27 -6.29
N LYS A 298 5.94 12.50 -6.67
CA LYS A 298 5.49 13.70 -5.97
C LYS A 298 4.13 14.14 -6.52
N LYS A 299 3.26 14.65 -5.65
CA LYS A 299 2.09 15.40 -6.08
C LYS A 299 2.54 16.71 -6.72
N LYS A 300 1.95 17.07 -7.85
CA LYS A 300 2.20 18.36 -8.53
C LYS A 300 1.97 19.54 -7.56
N ALA A 301 2.76 20.59 -7.73
CA ALA A 301 2.63 21.85 -6.99
C ALA A 301 1.29 22.55 -7.28
#